data_AF-A0ABD0JV74-F1
#
_entry.id   AF-A0ABD0JV74-F1
#
_cell.length_a   1.000
_cell.length_b   1.000
_cell.length_c   1.000
_cell.angle_alpha   90.00
_cell.angle_beta   90.00
_cell.angle_gamma   90.00
#
_symmetry.space_group_name_H-M   'P 1'
#
loop_
_entity.id
_entity.type
_entity.pdbx_description
1 polymer ?
#
loop_
_entity_poly.entity_id
_entity_poly.type
_entity_poly.pdbx_seq_one_letter_code
_entity_poly.pdbx_strand_id
1 'polypeptide(L)'
;YNVPTASAPYAVLWLSSFFDSTAATLLKHIGVERRYDTKMFREVLGIQPRDARDTVIEMAYALIESGLVKKTDKYRGPGGPEERQRYMDLKL
;
A
#
# COMPACT_ATOMS: atom_id res chain seq x y z
N TYR A 1 2.08 1.19 -17.67
CA TYR A 1 2.13 2.25 -16.65
C TYR A 1 3.58 2.51 -16.32
N ASN A 2 4.05 3.76 -16.50
CA ASN A 2 5.35 4.19 -16.01
C ASN A 2 5.09 5.05 -14.77
N VAL A 3 5.08 4.43 -13.59
CA VAL A 3 4.94 5.17 -12.34
C VAL A 3 6.29 5.83 -12.09
N PRO A 4 6.40 7.16 -12.07
CA PRO A 4 7.67 7.82 -11.83
C PRO A 4 8.17 7.41 -10.43
N THR A 5 9.16 6.51 -10.41
CA THR A 5 9.79 6.01 -9.18
C THR A 5 11.01 6.85 -8.80
N ALA A 6 11.21 7.98 -9.49
CA ALA A 6 12.31 8.89 -9.25
C ALA A 6 12.17 9.50 -7.84
N SER A 7 13.15 9.23 -6.98
CA SER A 7 13.27 9.91 -5.69
C SER A 7 13.62 11.37 -5.94
N ALA A 8 12.66 12.27 -5.75
CA ALA A 8 12.90 13.70 -5.86
C ALA A 8 13.75 14.16 -4.67
N PRO A 9 14.88 14.87 -4.90
CA PRO A 9 15.70 15.39 -3.81
C PRO A 9 14.91 16.44 -3.00
N TYR A 10 15.10 16.44 -1.68
CA TYR A 10 14.34 17.27 -0.72
C TYR A 10 14.30 18.76 -1.11
N ALA A 11 15.40 19.31 -1.64
CA ALA A 11 15.48 20.70 -2.08
C ALA A 11 14.49 21.05 -3.20
N VAL A 12 14.26 20.13 -4.14
CA VAL A 12 13.33 20.34 -5.26
C VAL A 12 11.88 20.23 -4.77
N LEU A 13 11.59 19.29 -3.86
CA LEU A 13 10.28 19.17 -3.22
C LEU A 13 9.93 20.37 -2.32
N TRP A 14 10.93 20.95 -1.65
CA TRP A 14 10.74 22.17 -0.87
C TRP A 14 10.39 23.36 -1.77
N LEU A 15 11.09 23.55 -2.90
CA LEU A 15 10.76 24.60 -3.86
C LEU A 15 9.38 24.38 -4.50
N SER A 16 9.03 23.16 -4.87
CA SER A 16 7.72 22.86 -5.45
C SER A 16 6.56 22.97 -4.46
N SER A 17 6.83 22.85 -3.15
CA SER A 17 5.82 22.98 -2.10
C SER A 17 5.16 24.37 -2.03
N PHE A 18 5.81 25.41 -2.54
CA PHE A 18 5.21 26.75 -2.62
C PHE A 18 4.15 26.87 -3.71
N PHE A 19 4.18 26.00 -4.72
CA PHE A 19 3.28 26.02 -5.86
C PHE A 19 2.18 24.95 -5.77
N ASP A 20 2.41 23.88 -5.01
CA ASP A 20 1.46 22.78 -4.82
C ASP A 20 1.27 22.43 -3.34
N SER A 21 0.04 22.62 -2.85
CA SER A 21 -0.39 22.27 -1.49
C SER A 21 -0.25 20.77 -1.18
N THR A 22 -0.32 19.92 -2.20
CA THR A 22 -0.13 18.46 -2.08
C THR A 22 1.32 18.15 -1.74
N ALA A 23 2.26 18.76 -2.47
CA ALA A 23 3.69 18.64 -2.21
C ALA A 23 4.06 19.18 -0.82
N ALA A 24 3.44 20.29 -0.38
CA ALA A 24 3.64 20.84 0.96
C ALA A 24 3.17 19.90 2.09
N THR A 25 2.08 19.16 1.87
CA THR A 25 1.57 18.19 2.85
C THR A 25 2.47 16.96 2.92
N LEU A 26 2.92 16.46 1.76
CA LEU A 26 3.85 15.33 1.69
C LEU A 26 5.20 15.66 2.33
N LEU A 27 5.72 16.88 2.13
CA LEU A 27 7.00 17.32 2.68
C LEU A 27 7.08 17.17 4.21
N LYS A 28 5.98 17.42 4.93
CA LYS A 28 5.91 17.27 6.40
C LYS A 28 5.99 15.82 6.87
N HIS A 29 5.76 14.86 5.99
CA HIS A 29 5.76 13.43 6.29
C HIS A 29 7.04 12.74 5.82
N ILE A 30 7.84 13.38 4.97
CA ILE A 30 9.10 12.84 4.46
C ILE A 30 10.14 12.84 5.58
N GLY A 31 10.73 11.67 5.88
CA GLY A 31 11.80 11.49 6.87
C GLY A 31 11.34 11.17 8.30
N VAL A 32 10.04 11.03 8.55
CA VAL A 32 9.51 10.66 9.87
C VAL A 32 9.13 9.18 9.88
N GLU A 33 9.97 8.34 10.49
CA GLU A 33 9.64 6.94 10.75
C GLU A 33 8.67 6.86 11.94
N ARG A 34 7.40 6.54 11.68
CA ARG A 34 6.40 6.36 12.74
C ARG A 34 6.31 4.88 13.12
N ARG A 35 6.79 4.55 14.31
CA ARG A 35 6.60 3.23 14.91
C ARG A 35 5.33 3.25 15.75
N TYR A 36 4.39 2.38 15.41
CA TYR A 36 3.12 2.22 16.13
C TYR A 36 3.15 0.93 16.96
N ASP A 37 2.76 1.02 18.23
CA ASP A 37 2.58 -0.17 19.07
C ASP A 37 1.27 -0.88 18.71
N THR A 38 1.33 -2.19 18.53
CA THR A 38 0.21 -3.03 18.10
C THR A 38 -0.47 -3.78 19.26
N LYS A 39 -0.04 -3.57 20.51
CA LYS A 39 -0.60 -4.26 21.70
C LYS A 39 -2.11 -4.08 21.84
N MET A 40 -2.60 -2.85 21.72
CA MET A 40 -4.03 -2.53 21.89
C MET A 40 -4.92 -3.27 20.87
N PHE A 41 -4.45 -3.43 19.63
CA PHE A 41 -5.15 -4.20 18.60
C PHE A 41 -5.31 -5.68 18.96
N ARG A 42 -4.29 -6.27 19.60
CA ARG A 42 -4.32 -7.69 19.98
C ARG A 42 -5.15 -7.91 21.24
N GLU A 43 -4.99 -7.04 22.24
CA GLU A 43 -5.55 -7.23 23.58
C GLU A 43 -7.01 -6.80 23.68
N VAL A 44 -7.40 -5.71 23.01
CA VAL A 44 -8.75 -5.13 23.15
C VAL A 44 -9.67 -5.56 22.01
N LEU A 45 -9.15 -5.56 20.77
CA LEU A 45 -9.93 -5.87 19.58
C LEU A 45 -9.87 -7.37 19.21
N GLY A 46 -8.93 -8.13 19.77
CA GLY A 46 -8.73 -9.56 19.45
C GLY A 46 -8.32 -9.80 17.98
N ILE A 47 -7.86 -8.76 17.28
CA ILE A 47 -7.51 -8.82 15.86
C ILE A 47 -6.01 -9.09 15.76
N GLN A 48 -5.65 -10.10 14.97
CA GLN A 48 -4.26 -10.32 14.60
C GLN A 48 -3.89 -9.42 13.41
N PRO A 49 -2.91 -8.51 13.56
CA PRO A 49 -2.46 -7.66 12.47
C PRO A 49 -1.89 -8.53 11.34
N ARG A 50 -2.38 -8.31 10.12
CA ARG A 50 -1.84 -8.93 8.91
C ARG A 50 -0.57 -8.20 8.47
N ASP A 51 0.26 -8.87 7.69
CA ASP A 51 1.44 -8.23 7.11
C ASP A 51 1.01 -7.07 6.19
N ALA A 52 1.75 -5.96 6.28
CA ALA A 52 1.44 -4.75 5.53
C ALA A 52 1.57 -4.97 4.02
N ARG A 53 2.53 -5.80 3.58
CA ARG A 53 2.72 -6.12 2.17
C ARG A 53 1.51 -6.84 1.60
N ASP A 54 1.06 -7.89 2.27
CA ASP A 54 -0.07 -8.70 1.82
C ASP A 54 -1.35 -7.86 1.77
N THR A 55 -1.58 -7.02 2.79
CA THR A 55 -2.75 -6.13 2.86
C THR A 55 -2.77 -5.12 1.71
N VAL A 56 -1.61 -4.54 1.35
CA VAL A 56 -1.52 -3.61 0.20
C VAL A 56 -1.78 -4.33 -1.12
N ILE A 57 -1.32 -5.58 -1.27
CA ILE A 57 -1.56 -6.39 -2.46
C ILE A 57 -3.06 -6.72 -2.58
N GLU A 58 -3.70 -7.20 -1.51
CA GLU A 58 -5.14 -7.47 -1.45
C GLU A 58 -5.95 -6.21 -1.81
N MET A 59 -5.58 -5.05 -1.26
CA MET A 59 -6.21 -3.76 -1.57
C MET A 59 -6.03 -3.37 -3.05
N ALA A 60 -4.83 -3.55 -3.62
CA ALA A 60 -4.59 -3.24 -5.02
C ALA A 60 -5.47 -4.09 -5.96
N TYR A 61 -5.64 -5.38 -5.65
CA TYR A 61 -6.58 -6.24 -6.37
C TYR A 61 -8.02 -5.75 -6.23
N ALA A 62 -8.47 -5.41 -5.02
CA ALA A 62 -9.81 -4.88 -4.78
C ALA A 62 -10.09 -3.58 -5.58
N LEU A 63 -9.09 -2.70 -5.73
CA LEU A 63 -9.21 -1.47 -6.52
C LEU A 63 -9.35 -1.74 -8.03
N ILE A 64 -8.73 -2.82 -8.53
CA ILE A 64 -8.86 -3.24 -9.93
C ILE A 64 -10.24 -3.88 -10.17
N GLU A 65 -10.75 -4.62 -9.20
CA GLU A 65 -12.07 -5.25 -9.28
C GLU A 65 -13.22 -4.26 -9.14
N SER A 66 -13.07 -3.26 -8.26
CA SER A 66 -14.06 -2.19 -8.07
C SER A 66 -14.13 -1.21 -9.24
N GLY A 67 -13.25 -1.34 -10.23
CA GLY A 67 -13.20 -0.50 -11.42
C GLY A 67 -12.57 0.87 -11.21
N LEU A 68 -12.06 1.16 -10.00
CA LEU A 68 -11.28 2.36 -9.71
C LEU A 68 -9.95 2.37 -10.48
N VAL A 69 -9.41 1.19 -10.80
CA VAL A 69 -8.23 1.00 -11.64
C VAL A 69 -8.57 0.14 -12.85
N LYS A 70 -8.14 0.57 -14.05
CA LYS A 70 -8.40 -0.15 -15.30
C LYS A 70 -7.73 -1.54 -15.30
N LYS A 71 -8.50 -2.57 -15.61
CA LYS A 71 -7.99 -3.94 -15.87
C LYS A 71 -7.08 -3.92 -17.09
N THR A 72 -5.85 -4.42 -16.94
CA THR A 72 -4.88 -4.56 -18.02
C THR A 72 -4.84 -6.01 -18.53
N ASP A 73 -4.37 -6.24 -19.75
CA ASP A 73 -4.27 -7.59 -20.34
C ASP A 73 -3.40 -8.57 -19.53
N LYS A 74 -2.49 -8.04 -18.68
CA LYS A 74 -1.63 -8.83 -17.79
C LYS A 74 -2.28 -9.15 -16.43
N TYR A 75 -3.50 -8.70 -16.19
CA TYR A 75 -4.21 -8.92 -14.92
C TYR A 75 -4.60 -10.40 -14.77
N ARG A 76 -4.20 -11.02 -13.66
CA ARG A 76 -4.46 -12.45 -13.39
C ARG A 76 -5.49 -12.71 -12.27
N GLY A 77 -6.15 -11.66 -11.76
CA GLY A 77 -7.13 -11.75 -10.66
C GLY A 77 -6.51 -11.78 -9.26
N PRO A 78 -7.31 -11.52 -8.20
CA PRO A 78 -6.96 -11.89 -6.83
C PRO A 78 -6.98 -13.42 -6.77
N GLY A 79 -5.87 -14.04 -6.42
CA GLY A 79 -5.64 -15.46 -6.65
C GLY A 79 -4.48 -15.76 -7.59
N GLY A 80 -3.48 -14.87 -7.65
CA GLY A 80 -2.16 -15.24 -8.17
C GLY A 80 -1.69 -16.59 -7.57
N PRO A 81 -0.76 -17.32 -8.20
CA PRO A 81 -0.41 -18.69 -7.81
C PRO A 81 -0.15 -18.89 -6.30
N GLU A 82 0.31 -17.85 -5.62
CA GLU A 82 0.55 -17.81 -4.16
C GLU A 82 -0.73 -17.86 -3.29
N GLU A 83 -1.83 -17.20 -3.68
CA GLU A 83 -3.07 -17.22 -2.89
C GLU A 83 -3.78 -18.58 -2.99
N ARG A 84 -3.75 -19.21 -4.19
CA ARG A 84 -4.23 -20.59 -4.36
C ARG A 84 -3.47 -21.55 -3.46
N GLN A 85 -2.16 -21.39 -3.34
CA GLN A 85 -1.34 -22.21 -2.46
C GLN A 85 -1.75 -22.03 -0.99
N ARG A 86 -1.95 -20.78 -0.54
CA ARG A 86 -2.41 -20.46 0.83
C ARG A 86 -3.78 -21.07 1.15
N TYR A 87 -4.73 -21.05 0.21
CA TYR A 87 -6.04 -21.71 0.38
C TYR A 87 -5.95 -23.24 0.41
N MET A 88 -4.97 -23.84 -0.28
CA MET A 88 -4.72 -25.28 -0.25
C MET A 88 -4.02 -25.71 1.05
N ASP A 89 -3.08 -24.91 1.55
CA ASP A 89 -2.37 -25.16 2.82
C ASP A 89 -3.26 -24.99 4.05
N LEU A 90 -4.27 -24.10 4.01
CA LEU A 90 -5.22 -23.87 5.11
C LEU A 90 -6.34 -24.94 5.19
N LYS A 91 -6.49 -25.76 4.14
CA LYS A 91 -7.53 -26.80 4.01
C LYS A 91 -7.03 -28.23 4.24
N LEU A 92 -5.73 -28.41 4.48
CA LEU A 92 -5.13 -29.67 4.98
C LEU A 92 -5.10 -29.68 6.50
#